data_AF-A0A0L0CGJ2-F1
#
_entry.id   AF-A0A0L0CGJ2-F1
#
_cell.length_a   1.000
_cell.length_b   1.000
_cell.length_c   1.000
_cell.angle_alpha   90.00
_cell.angle_beta   90.00
_cell.angle_gamma   90.00
#
_symmetry.space_group_name_H-M   'P 1'
#
loop_
_entity.id
_entity.type
_entity.pdbx_description
1 polymer ?
#
loop_
_entity_poly.entity_id
_entity_poly.type
_entity_poly.pdbx_seq_one_letter_code
_entity_poly.pdbx_strand_id
1 'polypeptide(L)'
;EKKMCEKVCNSLETFNPEVEFQKFLKRKPTVKTVQLYEHLQTREKVKCPNNFKGYGVEKDDNKMYRTFNSEYGYYAPNVFTLPSRYFPLSQKFSNELYRCGMYRNYSLNTHVDRTFY
;
A
#
# COMPACT_ATOMS: atom_id res chain seq x y z
N GLU A 1 -13.11 41.93 22.97
CA GLU A 1 -12.94 41.22 21.68
C GLU A 1 -11.96 40.04 21.81
N LYS A 2 -12.38 38.89 22.37
CA LYS A 2 -11.55 37.66 22.41
C LYS A 2 -12.35 36.35 22.28
N LYS A 3 -13.59 36.36 21.78
CA LYS A 3 -14.44 35.15 21.73
C LYS A 3 -14.36 34.35 20.41
N MET A 4 -13.67 34.86 19.39
CA MET A 4 -13.66 34.25 18.05
C MET A 4 -12.56 33.19 17.87
N CYS A 5 -11.43 33.31 18.58
CA CYS A 5 -10.23 32.49 18.34
C CYS A 5 -10.26 31.15 19.11
N GLU A 6 -10.83 31.11 20.31
CA GLU A 6 -10.84 29.91 21.16
C GLU A 6 -11.66 28.75 20.59
N LYS A 7 -12.76 29.03 19.88
CA LYS A 7 -13.60 27.99 19.28
C LYS A 7 -12.93 27.31 18.07
N VAL A 8 -12.08 28.02 17.35
CA VAL A 8 -11.39 27.51 16.16
C VAL A 8 -10.22 26.61 16.58
N CYS A 9 -9.43 27.01 17.59
CA CYS A 9 -8.36 26.16 18.15
C CYS A 9 -8.89 24.84 18.74
N ASN A 10 -10.01 24.86 19.47
CA ASN A 10 -10.57 23.64 20.05
C ASN A 10 -11.03 22.61 19.00
N SER A 11 -11.41 23.05 17.79
CA SER A 11 -11.81 22.16 16.69
C SER A 11 -10.64 21.48 15.96
N LEU A 12 -9.42 22.03 16.12
CA LEU A 12 -8.18 21.47 15.59
C LEU A 12 -7.47 20.57 16.60
N GLU A 13 -7.76 20.70 17.90
CA GLU A 13 -7.04 20.00 18.98
C GLU A 13 -7.82 18.86 19.65
N THR A 14 -9.12 18.69 19.41
CA THR A 14 -9.84 17.54 19.97
C THR A 14 -9.93 16.39 18.97
N PHE A 15 -9.19 15.32 19.25
CA PHE A 15 -9.37 14.02 18.61
C PHE A 15 -10.82 13.55 18.82
N ASN A 16 -11.67 13.74 17.82
CA ASN A 16 -13.01 13.20 17.81
C ASN A 16 -12.98 11.79 17.23
N PRO A 17 -13.12 10.72 18.05
CA PRO A 17 -12.92 9.34 17.64
C PRO A 17 -13.92 8.89 16.57
N GLU A 18 -15.14 9.42 16.60
CA GLU A 18 -16.18 9.09 15.63
C GLU A 18 -15.85 9.68 14.25
N VAL A 19 -15.39 10.93 14.21
CA VAL A 19 -14.97 11.59 12.98
C VAL A 19 -13.73 10.93 12.39
N GLU A 20 -12.77 10.54 13.22
CA GLU A 20 -11.56 9.83 12.78
C GLU A 20 -11.87 8.41 12.29
N PHE A 21 -12.81 7.70 12.93
CA PHE A 21 -13.28 6.40 12.46
C PHE A 21 -14.00 6.50 11.11
N GLN A 22 -14.84 7.53 10.92
CA GLN A 22 -15.47 7.78 9.63
C GLN A 22 -14.45 8.16 8.55
N LYS A 23 -13.39 8.92 8.89
CA LYS A 23 -12.25 9.16 7.99
C LYS A 23 -11.54 7.85 7.65
N PHE A 24 -11.32 6.96 8.62
CA PHE A 24 -10.73 5.63 8.40
C PHE A 24 -11.57 4.78 7.43
N LEU A 25 -12.90 4.74 7.60
CA LEU A 25 -13.81 4.03 6.69
C LEU A 25 -13.82 4.61 5.28
N LYS A 26 -13.67 5.94 5.14
CA LYS A 26 -13.61 6.65 3.86
C LYS A 26 -12.23 6.63 3.18
N ARG A 27 -11.17 6.19 3.87
CA ARG A 27 -9.85 6.06 3.25
C ARG A 27 -9.95 5.05 2.12
N LYS A 28 -9.59 5.46 0.91
CA LYS A 28 -9.36 4.52 -0.19
C LYS A 28 -8.35 3.48 0.30
N PRO A 29 -8.55 2.18 0.02
CA PRO A 29 -7.57 1.17 0.42
C PRO A 29 -6.20 1.62 -0.09
N THR A 30 -5.19 1.61 0.78
CA THR A 30 -3.80 1.88 0.38
C THR A 30 -3.50 0.95 -0.77
N VAL A 31 -3.39 1.50 -1.99
CA VAL A 31 -3.16 0.71 -3.18
C VAL A 31 -1.86 -0.05 -2.96
N LYS A 32 -1.96 -1.36 -2.75
CA LYS A 32 -0.78 -2.17 -2.49
C LYS A 32 0.00 -2.21 -3.80
N THR A 33 1.29 -1.92 -3.75
CA THR A 33 2.17 -1.98 -4.93
C THR A 33 2.00 -3.32 -5.66
N VAL A 34 1.86 -4.43 -4.92
CA VAL A 34 1.60 -5.75 -5.49
C VAL A 34 0.36 -5.81 -6.40
N GLN A 35 -0.72 -5.10 -6.06
CA GLN A 35 -1.95 -5.05 -6.86
C GLN A 35 -1.77 -4.26 -8.16
N LEU A 36 -0.85 -3.28 -8.18
CA LEU A 36 -0.50 -2.55 -9.41
C LEU A 36 0.23 -3.44 -10.41
N TYR A 37 1.02 -4.41 -9.93
CA TYR A 37 1.80 -5.31 -10.79
C TYR A 37 1.14 -6.69 -11.00
N GLU A 38 0.03 -7.00 -10.32
CA GLU A 38 -0.66 -8.30 -10.37
C GLU A 38 -1.15 -8.63 -11.80
N HIS A 39 -1.63 -7.63 -12.53
CA HIS A 39 -2.11 -7.77 -13.91
C HIS A 39 -1.00 -7.78 -14.98
N LEU A 40 0.27 -7.58 -14.60
CA LEU A 40 1.40 -7.56 -15.55
C LEU A 40 1.98 -8.96 -15.82
N GLN A 41 1.54 -10.00 -15.11
CA GLN A 41 2.08 -11.36 -15.24
C GLN A 41 1.80 -12.02 -16.60
N THR A 42 0.72 -11.63 -17.26
CA THR A 42 0.41 -12.06 -18.63
C THR A 42 0.80 -10.98 -19.63
N ARG A 43 1.82 -11.27 -20.45
CA ARG A 43 2.28 -10.41 -21.56
C ARG A 43 1.15 -9.96 -22.50
N GLU A 44 0.03 -10.71 -22.52
CA GLU A 44 -1.08 -10.54 -23.45
C GLU A 44 -2.18 -9.56 -23.02
N LYS A 45 -2.18 -9.07 -21.77
CA LYS A 45 -3.30 -8.23 -21.27
C LYS A 45 -2.95 -6.80 -20.89
N VAL A 46 -1.71 -6.33 -21.07
CA VAL A 46 -1.45 -4.87 -21.09
C VAL A 46 -1.76 -4.37 -22.51
N LYS A 47 -3.03 -4.46 -22.91
CA LYS A 47 -3.49 -4.06 -24.25
C LYS A 47 -3.50 -2.55 -24.46
N CYS A 48 -3.25 -1.75 -23.42
CA CYS A 48 -3.39 -0.31 -23.51
C CYS A 48 -2.26 0.40 -22.74
N PRO A 49 -1.35 1.09 -23.45
CA PRO A 49 -0.43 2.07 -22.84
C PRO A 49 -1.17 3.13 -22.01
N ASN A 50 -2.45 3.36 -22.32
CA ASN A 50 -3.29 4.40 -21.74
C ASN A 50 -4.14 3.94 -20.53
N ASN A 51 -3.86 2.77 -19.93
CA ASN A 51 -4.64 2.29 -18.78
C ASN A 51 -4.09 2.75 -17.41
N PHE A 52 -2.96 3.46 -17.41
CA PHE A 52 -2.33 4.03 -16.23
C PHE A 52 -2.92 5.41 -15.92
N LYS A 53 -3.72 5.49 -14.86
CA LYS A 53 -4.41 6.73 -14.44
C LYS A 53 -3.71 7.41 -13.26
N GLY A 54 -3.96 8.70 -13.09
CA GLY A 54 -3.53 9.46 -11.92
C GLY A 54 -2.18 10.18 -12.08
N TYR A 55 -1.66 10.25 -13.31
CA TYR A 55 -0.43 10.97 -13.64
C TYR A 55 -0.70 12.45 -13.90
N GLY A 56 0.34 13.28 -13.78
CA GLY A 56 0.22 14.74 -13.94
C GLY A 56 -0.35 15.17 -15.29
N VAL A 57 -0.01 14.47 -16.38
CA VAL A 57 -0.53 14.72 -17.75
C VAL A 57 -2.07 14.78 -17.80
N GLU A 58 -2.78 14.02 -16.97
CA GLU A 58 -4.25 13.97 -16.99
C GLU A 58 -4.90 15.16 -16.26
N LYS A 59 -4.15 15.84 -15.38
CA LYS A 59 -4.67 16.84 -14.43
C LYS A 59 -4.07 18.23 -14.62
N ASP A 60 -3.09 18.38 -15.49
CA ASP A 60 -2.36 19.64 -15.62
C ASP A 60 -3.14 20.65 -16.49
N ASP A 61 -3.83 21.55 -15.81
CA ASP A 61 -4.53 22.69 -16.44
C ASP A 61 -3.61 23.92 -16.58
N ASN A 62 -2.47 23.99 -15.88
CA ASN A 62 -1.69 25.22 -15.76
C ASN A 62 -0.19 25.04 -16.01
N LYS A 63 0.19 25.30 -17.26
CA LYS A 63 1.57 25.20 -17.75
C LYS A 63 2.52 26.27 -17.20
N MET A 64 2.00 27.36 -16.63
CA MET A 64 2.81 28.54 -16.25
C MET A 64 3.51 28.33 -14.89
N TYR A 65 2.91 27.58 -13.97
CA TYR A 65 3.43 27.37 -12.61
C TYR A 65 3.90 25.93 -12.40
N ARG A 66 4.91 25.52 -13.17
CA ARG A 66 5.51 24.19 -13.07
C ARG A 66 6.85 24.24 -12.35
N THR A 67 6.99 23.51 -11.25
CA THR A 67 8.28 23.35 -10.55
C THR A 67 9.04 22.17 -11.11
N PHE A 68 10.37 22.13 -10.94
CA PHE A 68 11.16 20.97 -11.35
C PHE A 68 10.69 19.66 -10.69
N ASN A 69 10.33 19.72 -9.40
CA ASN A 69 9.82 18.56 -8.68
C ASN A 69 8.48 18.03 -9.21
N SER A 70 7.66 18.88 -9.85
CA SER A 70 6.39 18.46 -10.45
C SER A 70 6.55 17.59 -11.70
N GLU A 71 7.78 17.44 -12.21
CA GLU A 71 8.08 16.49 -13.29
C GLU A 71 8.04 15.03 -12.82
N TYR A 72 8.38 14.78 -11.55
CA TYR A 72 8.31 13.43 -10.98
C TYR A 72 6.87 12.93 -10.92
N GLY A 73 6.60 11.77 -11.53
CA GLY A 73 5.24 11.21 -11.62
C GLY A 73 4.32 11.96 -12.59
N TYR A 74 4.85 12.85 -13.43
CA TYR A 74 4.05 13.59 -14.41
C TYR A 74 3.59 12.70 -15.57
N TYR A 75 4.48 11.86 -16.10
CA TYR A 75 4.21 10.98 -17.23
C TYR A 75 3.87 9.55 -16.79
N ALA A 76 2.88 8.95 -17.45
CA ALA A 76 2.54 7.55 -17.27
C ALA A 76 3.62 6.61 -17.86
N PRO A 77 3.83 5.42 -17.29
CA PRO A 77 4.76 4.43 -17.83
C PRO A 77 4.27 3.90 -19.18
N ASN A 78 5.21 3.64 -20.09
CA ASN A 78 4.98 3.04 -21.40
C ASN A 78 5.41 1.56 -21.41
N VAL A 79 5.00 0.82 -22.43
CA VAL A 79 5.40 -0.57 -22.72
C VAL A 79 6.92 -0.75 -22.68
N PHE A 80 7.69 0.24 -23.13
CA PHE A 80 9.17 0.20 -23.10
C PHE A 80 9.78 0.43 -21.71
N THR A 81 9.06 1.09 -20.81
CA THR A 81 9.51 1.33 -19.42
C THR A 81 9.09 0.22 -18.46
N LEU A 82 8.15 -0.64 -18.87
CA LEU A 82 7.66 -1.75 -18.07
C LEU A 82 8.58 -2.97 -18.23
N PRO A 83 8.79 -3.77 -17.17
CA PRO A 83 9.53 -5.01 -17.28
C PRO A 83 8.78 -6.01 -18.16
N SER A 84 9.48 -6.74 -19.03
CA SER A 84 8.86 -7.76 -19.89
C SER A 84 8.25 -8.93 -19.11
N ARG A 85 8.69 -9.15 -17.86
CA ARG A 85 8.17 -10.17 -16.97
C ARG A 85 8.34 -9.73 -15.53
N TYR A 86 7.33 -9.96 -14.71
CA TYR A 86 7.35 -9.68 -13.28
C TYR A 86 6.93 -10.93 -12.52
N PHE A 87 7.72 -11.33 -11.53
CA PHE A 87 7.47 -12.50 -10.68
C PHE A 87 7.27 -12.03 -9.24
N PRO A 88 6.03 -11.71 -8.81
CA PRO A 88 5.81 -11.35 -7.43
C PRO A 88 5.99 -12.57 -6.53
N LEU A 89 6.62 -12.35 -5.38
CA LEU A 89 6.66 -13.36 -4.34
C LEU A 89 5.27 -13.45 -3.67
N SER A 90 4.62 -14.61 -3.77
CA SER A 90 3.38 -14.86 -3.05
C SER A 90 3.66 -15.02 -1.56
N GLN A 91 2.96 -14.24 -0.75
CA GLN A 91 2.97 -14.38 0.71
C GLN A 91 1.84 -15.27 1.23
N LYS A 92 1.15 -16.02 0.37
CA LYS A 92 -0.02 -16.82 0.76
C LYS A 92 0.32 -17.82 1.87
N PHE A 93 1.40 -18.58 1.70
CA PHE A 93 1.87 -19.54 2.70
C PHE A 93 2.22 -18.86 4.04
N SER A 94 3.02 -17.80 3.99
CA SER A 94 3.42 -17.04 5.19
C SER A 94 2.23 -16.43 5.92
N ASN A 95 1.22 -15.95 5.18
CA ASN A 95 0.00 -15.40 5.75
C ASN A 95 -0.85 -16.47 6.44
N GLU A 96 -0.93 -17.67 5.86
CA GLU A 96 -1.59 -18.82 6.50
C GLU A 96 -0.86 -19.22 7.79
N LEU A 97 0.47 -19.28 7.75
CA LEU A 97 1.28 -19.61 8.93
C LEU A 97 1.20 -18.52 10.02
N TYR A 98 1.18 -17.24 9.63
CA TYR A 98 1.02 -16.12 10.55
C TYR A 98 -0.29 -16.19 11.35
N ARG A 99 -1.39 -16.65 10.72
CA ARG A 99 -2.68 -16.82 11.39
C ARG A 99 -2.64 -17.86 12.52
N CYS A 100 -1.73 -18.84 12.44
CA CYS A 100 -1.54 -19.84 13.49
C CYS A 100 -0.81 -19.28 14.74
N GLY A 101 -0.24 -18.08 14.64
CA GLY A 101 0.44 -17.41 15.74
C GLY A 101 1.81 -18.00 16.07
N MET A 102 2.32 -17.68 17.26
CA MET A 102 3.62 -18.18 17.72
C MET A 102 3.52 -19.64 18.16
N TYR A 103 4.33 -20.50 17.54
CA TYR A 103 4.46 -21.89 17.95
C TYR A 103 4.90 -21.99 19.42
N ARG A 104 4.27 -22.91 20.15
CA ARG A 104 4.71 -23.34 21.48
C ARG A 104 4.82 -24.85 21.52
N ASN A 105 5.91 -25.35 22.08
CA ASN A 105 6.09 -26.77 22.29
C ASN A 105 5.37 -27.20 23.58
N TYR A 106 4.44 -28.14 23.45
CA TYR A 106 3.77 -28.80 24.58
C TYR A 106 4.02 -30.32 24.61
N SER A 107 5.07 -30.78 23.91
CA SER A 107 5.43 -32.19 23.88
C SER A 107 6.21 -32.59 25.14
N LEU A 108 6.11 -33.86 25.52
CA LEU A 108 6.94 -34.46 26.56
C LEU A 108 8.21 -35.02 25.92
N ASN A 109 9.34 -34.95 26.64
CA ASN A 109 10.55 -35.65 26.24
C ASN A 109 10.33 -37.16 26.45
N THR A 110 10.18 -37.90 25.35
CA THR A 110 10.03 -39.36 25.36
C THR A 110 11.28 -40.07 24.83
N HIS A 111 12.38 -39.34 24.70
CA HIS A 111 13.63 -39.92 24.25
C HIS A 111 14.15 -40.89 25.32
N VAL A 112 14.49 -42.11 24.91
CA VAL A 112 15.14 -43.09 25.78
C VAL A 112 16.62 -42.73 25.83
N ASP A 113 17.14 -42.52 27.03
CA ASP A 113 18.56 -42.22 27.23
C ASP A 113 19.42 -43.27 26.52
N ARG A 114 20.25 -42.81 25.58
CA ARG A 114 21.18 -43.70 24.91
C ARG A 114 22.33 -43.96 25.86
N THR A 115 22.59 -45.23 26.14
CA THR A 115 23.85 -45.65 26.75
C THR A 115 24.96 -45.47 25.72
N PHE A 116 25.92 -44.60 26.01
CA PHE A 116 27.16 -44.53 25.23
C PHE A 116 28.05 -45.71 25.64
N TYR A 117 27.83 -46.88 25.04
CA TYR A 117 28.77 -48.01 24.98
C TYR A 117 28.43 -48.90 23.78
#